data_AF-A0A5C8V8D1-F1
#
_entry.id   AF-A0A5C8V8D1-F1
#
_cell.length_a   1.000
_cell.length_b   1.000
_cell.length_c   1.000
_cell.angle_alpha   90.00
_cell.angle_beta   90.00
_cell.angle_gamma   90.00
#
_symmetry.space_group_name_H-M   'P 1'
#
loop_
_entity.id
_entity.type
_entity.pdbx_description
1 polymer ?
#
loop_
_entity_poly.entity_id
_entity_poly.type
_entity_poly.pdbx_seq_one_letter_code
_entity_poly.pdbx_strand_id
1 'polypeptide(L)'
;MLRPFMLATVWLAMFLLEFGPFIKSFFKKINAKKVLGYSAFVLGLLTVLWIVYPTVQKKVHSYKYNATHLITKGYEERAKLRKADDVIDASNMPKAIFMSHVRYIVTPMPHSIIKRMFSSGLKSEYGKTSEFLRLYTLIVYYFALVWLLINIKSVVRTIGALGFQQKAILLWLFAFLPIYSIAHFGGSHQRLKLPFQLLVLILFIYTRKFKKNKRNLT
;
A
#
# COMPACT_ATOMS: atom_id res chain seq x y z
N MET A 1 -6.00 -13.47 0.18
CA MET A 1 -4.73 -13.82 -0.51
C MET A 1 -3.64 -12.74 -0.48
N LEU A 2 -3.90 -11.50 -0.03
CA LEU A 2 -2.90 -10.40 -0.02
C LEU A 2 -2.03 -10.28 1.26
N ARG A 3 -2.46 -10.90 2.36
CA ARG A 3 -1.73 -10.89 3.66
C ARG A 3 -0.29 -11.45 3.58
N PRO A 4 0.01 -12.54 2.84
CA PRO A 4 1.37 -13.08 2.75
C PRO A 4 2.35 -12.14 2.03
N PHE A 5 1.87 -11.37 1.06
CA PHE A 5 2.68 -10.40 0.32
C PHE A 5 3.01 -9.16 1.17
N MET A 6 2.08 -8.75 2.03
CA MET A 6 2.33 -7.71 3.03
C MET A 6 3.36 -8.15 4.07
N LEU A 7 3.27 -9.40 4.55
CA LEU A 7 4.32 -9.96 5.41
C LEU A 7 5.66 -9.97 4.66
N ALA A 8 5.71 -10.46 3.43
CA ALA A 8 6.96 -10.49 2.66
C ALA A 8 7.60 -9.10 2.49
N THR A 9 6.82 -8.06 2.24
CA THR A 9 7.32 -6.68 2.08
C THR A 9 7.75 -6.04 3.41
N VAL A 10 7.04 -6.31 4.51
CA VAL A 10 7.46 -5.90 5.86
C VAL A 10 8.75 -6.60 6.27
N TRP A 11 8.84 -7.91 6.04
CA TRP A 11 10.05 -8.69 6.31
C TRP A 11 11.23 -8.22 5.46
N LEU A 12 11.02 -7.93 4.18
CA LEU A 12 12.06 -7.37 3.31
C LEU A 12 12.52 -5.98 3.78
N ALA A 13 11.58 -5.12 4.19
CA ALA A 13 11.90 -3.78 4.71
C ALA A 13 12.65 -3.85 6.04
N MET A 14 12.24 -4.72 6.97
CA MET A 14 12.96 -4.96 8.23
C MET A 14 14.35 -5.56 7.96
N PHE A 15 14.46 -6.52 7.04
CA PHE A 15 15.73 -7.12 6.67
C PHE A 15 16.70 -6.06 6.11
N LEU A 16 16.23 -5.18 5.23
CA LEU A 16 17.05 -4.10 4.67
C LEU A 16 17.42 -3.01 5.71
N LEU A 17 16.53 -2.72 6.66
CA LEU A 17 16.75 -1.74 7.73
C LEU A 17 17.76 -2.24 8.78
N GLU A 18 17.70 -3.52 9.14
CA GLU A 18 18.56 -4.16 10.14
C GLU A 18 19.93 -4.57 9.55
N PHE A 19 19.97 -5.08 8.32
CA PHE A 19 21.23 -5.56 7.71
C PHE A 19 22.07 -4.46 7.05
N GLY A 20 21.50 -3.32 6.66
CA GLY A 20 22.23 -2.23 6.02
C GLY A 20 23.43 -1.71 6.83
N PRO A 21 23.28 -1.45 8.14
CA PRO A 21 24.40 -1.11 9.03
C PRO A 21 25.33 -2.30 9.31
N PHE A 22 24.78 -3.52 9.35
CA PHE A 22 25.53 -4.74 9.67
C PHE A 22 26.54 -5.09 8.58
N ILE A 23 26.16 -5.02 7.30
CA ILE A 23 27.02 -5.26 6.13
C ILE A 23 28.19 -4.28 6.10
N LYS A 24 27.97 -3.02 6.52
CA LYS A 24 29.00 -1.98 6.55
C LYS A 24 30.08 -2.23 7.61
N SER A 25 29.72 -2.87 8.74
CA SER A 25 30.68 -3.28 9.77
C SER A 25 31.36 -4.63 9.48
N PHE A 26 30.75 -5.45 8.62
CA PHE A 26 31.14 -6.81 8.32
C PHE A 26 32.45 -6.94 7.53
N PHE A 27 32.79 -5.94 6.71
CA PHE A 27 34.00 -5.95 5.88
C PHE A 27 35.30 -5.62 6.62
N LYS A 28 35.28 -5.35 7.93
CA LYS A 28 36.44 -4.74 8.61
C LYS A 28 37.39 -5.67 9.39
N LYS A 29 37.20 -7.00 9.41
CA LYS A 29 38.24 -7.97 9.89
C LYS A 29 37.82 -9.42 9.66
N ILE A 30 38.47 -10.10 8.72
CA ILE A 30 38.29 -11.52 8.45
C ILE A 30 39.20 -12.32 9.38
N ASN A 31 38.61 -13.17 10.20
CA ASN A 31 39.28 -14.10 11.11
C ASN A 31 38.82 -15.53 10.76
N ALA A 32 39.71 -16.52 10.72
CA ALA A 32 39.42 -17.86 10.19
C ALA A 32 38.22 -18.57 10.88
N LYS A 33 38.01 -18.33 12.18
CA LYS A 33 36.81 -18.81 12.91
C LYS A 33 35.51 -18.17 12.42
N LYS A 34 35.55 -16.91 11.95
CA LYS A 34 34.38 -16.25 11.35
C LYS A 34 34.08 -16.83 9.96
N VAL A 35 35.11 -17.16 9.17
CA VAL A 35 34.95 -17.80 7.85
C VAL A 35 34.22 -19.14 7.95
N LEU A 36 34.55 -19.98 8.94
CA LEU A 36 33.83 -21.23 9.23
C LEU A 36 32.38 -21.01 9.69
N GLY A 37 32.15 -20.01 10.54
CA GLY A 37 30.80 -19.59 10.90
C GLY A 37 29.99 -19.08 9.70
N TYR A 38 30.65 -18.40 8.75
CA TYR A 38 30.03 -17.90 7.53
C TYR A 38 29.70 -19.01 6.54
N SER A 39 30.60 -19.97 6.32
CA SER A 39 30.29 -21.11 5.46
C SER A 39 29.15 -21.95 6.03
N ALA A 40 29.13 -22.17 7.35
CA ALA A 40 28.00 -22.83 8.02
C ALA A 40 26.69 -22.04 7.90
N PHE A 41 26.73 -20.71 8.05
CA PHE A 41 25.56 -19.84 7.89
C PHE A 41 25.05 -19.82 6.44
N VAL A 42 25.95 -19.71 5.46
CA VAL A 42 25.60 -19.72 4.03
C VAL A 42 25.04 -21.09 3.62
N LEU A 43 25.62 -22.19 4.09
CA LEU A 43 25.08 -23.54 3.89
C LEU A 43 23.71 -23.70 4.55
N GLY A 44 23.53 -23.18 5.77
CA GLY A 44 22.25 -23.15 6.47
C GLY A 44 21.18 -22.33 5.73
N LEU A 45 21.56 -21.16 5.21
CA LEU A 45 20.69 -20.32 4.40
C LEU A 45 20.31 -21.02 3.08
N LEU A 46 21.27 -21.66 2.42
CA LEU A 46 21.04 -22.42 1.18
C LEU A 46 20.14 -23.63 1.40
N THR A 47 20.29 -24.35 2.52
CA THR A 47 19.41 -25.47 2.87
C THR A 47 18.00 -25.00 3.22
N VAL A 48 17.86 -23.91 3.99
CA VAL A 48 16.55 -23.30 4.25
C VAL A 48 15.91 -22.83 2.94
N LEU A 49 16.67 -22.15 2.07
CA LEU A 49 16.19 -21.73 0.76
C LEU A 49 15.77 -22.93 -0.09
N TRP A 50 16.52 -24.03 -0.10
CA TRP A 50 16.21 -25.23 -0.86
C TRP A 50 14.93 -25.93 -0.36
N ILE A 51 14.73 -26.02 0.96
CA ILE A 51 13.51 -26.59 1.57
C ILE A 51 12.30 -25.70 1.30
N VAL A 52 12.48 -24.37 1.39
CA VAL A 52 11.40 -23.39 1.20
C VAL A 52 11.08 -23.18 -0.29
N TYR A 53 12.05 -23.40 -1.18
CA TYR A 53 11.94 -23.20 -2.64
C TYR A 53 10.73 -23.87 -3.29
N PRO A 54 10.44 -25.18 -3.10
CA PRO A 54 9.26 -25.80 -3.72
C PRO A 54 7.94 -25.21 -3.21
N THR A 55 7.89 -24.79 -1.95
CA THR A 55 6.71 -24.13 -1.36
C THR A 55 6.52 -22.72 -1.93
N VAL A 56 7.62 -21.99 -2.09
CA VAL A 56 7.64 -20.67 -2.73
C VAL A 56 7.27 -20.79 -4.20
N GLN A 57 7.83 -21.75 -4.95
CA GLN A 57 7.52 -22.04 -6.34
C GLN A 57 6.03 -22.32 -6.54
N LYS A 58 5.42 -23.21 -5.72
CA LYS A 58 3.97 -23.47 -5.78
C LYS A 58 3.15 -22.20 -5.54
N LYS A 59 3.54 -21.38 -4.56
CA LYS A 59 2.87 -20.09 -4.30
C LYS A 59 3.09 -19.09 -5.44
N VAL A 60 4.30 -18.95 -5.97
CA VAL A 60 4.64 -18.08 -7.10
C VAL A 60 3.86 -18.49 -8.33
N HIS A 61 3.74 -19.79 -8.62
CA HIS A 61 2.94 -20.30 -9.71
C HIS A 61 1.45 -20.01 -9.51
N SER A 62 0.92 -20.21 -8.30
CA SER A 62 -0.45 -19.82 -7.94
C SER A 62 -0.67 -18.30 -8.07
N TYR A 63 0.30 -17.48 -7.68
CA TYR A 63 0.24 -16.03 -7.84
C TYR A 63 0.31 -15.61 -9.29
N LYS A 64 1.18 -16.24 -10.10
CA LYS A 64 1.28 -16.00 -11.54
C LYS A 64 -0.02 -16.38 -12.22
N TYR A 65 -0.57 -17.56 -11.92
CA TYR A 65 -1.87 -18.00 -12.42
C TYR A 65 -2.98 -17.02 -12.01
N ASN A 66 -3.05 -16.64 -10.73
CA ASN A 66 -4.04 -15.69 -10.24
C ASN A 66 -3.87 -14.29 -10.83
N ALA A 67 -2.64 -13.82 -11.06
CA ALA A 67 -2.36 -12.54 -11.68
C ALA A 67 -2.76 -12.57 -13.16
N THR A 68 -2.33 -13.60 -13.91
CA THR A 68 -2.71 -13.79 -15.31
C THR A 68 -4.21 -13.96 -15.45
N HIS A 69 -4.85 -14.77 -14.62
CA HIS A 69 -6.29 -14.99 -14.63
C HIS A 69 -7.05 -13.72 -14.23
N LEU A 70 -6.59 -12.98 -13.20
CA LEU A 70 -7.14 -11.67 -12.86
C LEU A 70 -7.08 -10.73 -14.05
N ILE A 71 -5.93 -10.64 -14.72
CA ILE A 71 -5.69 -9.76 -15.88
C ILE A 71 -6.54 -10.20 -17.08
N THR A 72 -6.66 -11.48 -17.39
CA THR A 72 -7.27 -11.90 -18.68
C THR A 72 -8.75 -12.27 -18.62
N LYS A 73 -9.23 -12.97 -17.58
CA LYS A 73 -10.62 -13.47 -17.51
C LYS A 73 -11.38 -12.96 -16.28
N GLY A 74 -10.71 -12.89 -15.14
CA GLY A 74 -11.26 -12.34 -13.90
C GLY A 74 -11.51 -10.83 -13.96
N TYR A 75 -10.92 -10.12 -14.92
CA TYR A 75 -11.12 -8.68 -15.15
C TYR A 75 -12.53 -8.43 -15.70
N GLU A 76 -12.92 -9.14 -16.77
CA GLU A 76 -14.24 -9.02 -17.40
C GLU A 76 -15.35 -9.60 -16.53
N GLU A 77 -15.16 -10.79 -15.94
CA GLU A 77 -16.19 -11.42 -15.10
C GLU A 77 -16.49 -10.61 -13.84
N ARG A 78 -15.48 -10.02 -13.19
CA ARG A 78 -15.69 -9.18 -12.00
C ARG A 78 -16.18 -7.78 -12.32
N ALA A 79 -15.85 -7.24 -13.50
CA ALA A 79 -16.48 -6.01 -13.99
C ALA A 79 -17.99 -6.22 -14.13
N LYS A 80 -18.41 -7.35 -14.74
CA LYS A 80 -19.82 -7.71 -14.96
C LYS A 80 -20.56 -7.90 -13.65
N LEU A 81 -19.97 -8.67 -12.72
CA LEU A 81 -20.53 -8.88 -11.37
C LEU A 81 -20.68 -7.58 -10.56
N ARG A 82 -19.86 -6.56 -10.84
CA ARG A 82 -19.88 -5.28 -10.11
C ARG A 82 -20.58 -4.16 -10.88
N LYS A 83 -21.23 -4.45 -12.02
CA LYS A 83 -21.84 -3.46 -12.91
C LYS A 83 -20.86 -2.32 -13.24
N ALA A 84 -19.61 -2.67 -13.51
CA ALA A 84 -18.52 -1.74 -13.80
C ALA A 84 -18.03 -1.85 -15.24
N ASP A 85 -18.77 -2.56 -16.09
CA ASP A 85 -18.45 -2.84 -17.50
C ASP A 85 -18.24 -1.56 -18.31
N ASP A 86 -19.01 -0.51 -18.01
CA ASP A 86 -18.91 0.78 -18.68
C ASP A 86 -17.65 1.59 -18.29
N VAL A 87 -16.98 1.20 -17.19
CA VAL A 87 -15.87 1.97 -16.59
C VAL A 87 -14.53 1.25 -16.74
N ILE A 88 -14.56 -0.08 -16.91
CA ILE A 88 -13.37 -0.93 -16.94
C ILE A 88 -13.40 -1.79 -18.20
N ASP A 89 -12.75 -1.27 -19.24
CA ASP A 89 -12.57 -1.95 -20.52
C ASP A 89 -11.30 -2.82 -20.49
N ALA A 90 -11.47 -4.14 -20.55
CA ALA A 90 -10.38 -5.10 -20.55
C ALA A 90 -9.53 -5.03 -21.84
N SER A 91 -10.06 -4.47 -22.92
CA SER A 91 -9.32 -4.26 -24.17
C SER A 91 -8.23 -3.19 -24.04
N ASN A 92 -8.34 -2.29 -23.05
CA ASN A 92 -7.37 -1.24 -22.76
C ASN A 92 -6.84 -1.34 -21.32
N MET A 93 -5.99 -2.33 -21.09
CA MET A 93 -5.32 -2.62 -19.82
C MET A 93 -4.70 -1.39 -19.13
N PRO A 94 -3.90 -0.54 -19.81
CA PRO A 94 -3.33 0.65 -19.18
C PRO A 94 -4.40 1.60 -18.62
N LYS A 95 -5.46 1.87 -19.39
CA LYS A 95 -6.58 2.71 -18.97
C LYS A 95 -7.32 2.07 -17.79
N ALA A 96 -7.58 0.76 -17.85
CA ALA A 96 -8.23 0.02 -16.78
C ALA A 96 -7.42 0.06 -15.46
N ILE A 97 -6.11 -0.13 -15.54
CA ILE A 97 -5.19 -0.01 -14.41
C ILE A 97 -5.24 1.41 -13.84
N PHE A 98 -5.09 2.44 -14.67
CA PHE A 98 -5.17 3.83 -14.20
C PHE A 98 -6.50 4.13 -13.51
N MET A 99 -7.62 3.75 -14.13
CA MET A 99 -8.96 3.95 -13.56
C MET A 99 -9.15 3.18 -12.25
N SER A 100 -8.53 2.00 -12.11
CA SER A 100 -8.55 1.25 -10.85
C SER A 100 -7.83 2.00 -9.72
N HIS A 101 -6.71 2.68 -10.02
CA HIS A 101 -5.98 3.51 -9.05
C HIS A 101 -6.80 4.74 -8.66
N VAL A 102 -7.33 5.46 -9.65
CA VAL A 102 -8.22 6.60 -9.42
C VAL A 102 -9.38 6.18 -8.53
N ARG A 103 -10.10 5.11 -8.91
CA ARG A 103 -11.23 4.59 -8.14
C ARG A 103 -10.81 4.14 -6.73
N TYR A 104 -9.61 3.59 -6.55
CA TYR A 104 -9.09 3.28 -5.21
C TYR A 104 -8.96 4.55 -4.35
N ILE A 105 -8.44 5.64 -4.90
CA ILE A 105 -8.22 6.91 -4.20
C ILE A 105 -9.54 7.64 -3.91
N VAL A 106 -10.47 7.69 -4.88
CA VAL A 106 -11.69 8.51 -4.82
C VAL A 106 -12.99 7.77 -4.45
N THR A 107 -12.94 6.48 -4.10
CA THR A 107 -14.14 5.77 -3.61
C THR A 107 -13.97 5.26 -2.17
N PRO A 108 -15.05 5.07 -1.40
CA PRO A 108 -16.39 5.58 -1.67
C PRO A 108 -16.41 7.12 -1.66
N MET A 109 -17.22 7.72 -2.53
CA MET A 109 -17.47 9.16 -2.46
C MET A 109 -18.35 9.47 -1.23
N PRO A 110 -18.18 10.62 -0.57
CA PRO A 110 -18.97 11.00 0.62
C PRO A 110 -20.47 10.93 0.37
N HIS A 111 -20.91 11.30 -0.83
CA HIS A 111 -22.30 11.25 -1.26
C HIS A 111 -22.93 9.85 -1.08
N SER A 112 -22.17 8.77 -1.31
CA SER A 112 -22.67 7.40 -1.15
C SER A 112 -22.93 7.02 0.31
N ILE A 113 -22.24 7.66 1.27
CA ILE A 113 -22.48 7.48 2.71
C ILE A 113 -23.68 8.33 3.12
N ILE A 114 -23.74 9.58 2.66
CA ILE A 114 -24.88 10.49 2.89
C ILE A 114 -26.19 9.84 2.41
N LYS A 115 -26.24 9.35 1.17
CA LYS A 115 -27.42 8.69 0.60
C LYS A 115 -27.87 7.48 1.43
N ARG A 116 -26.92 6.74 2.04
CA ARG A 116 -27.20 5.60 2.92
C ARG A 116 -27.77 6.05 4.26
N MET A 117 -27.21 7.12 4.86
CA MET A 117 -27.67 7.68 6.13
C MET A 117 -29.11 8.22 6.07
N PHE A 118 -29.52 8.74 4.91
CA PHE A 118 -30.86 9.27 4.69
C PHE A 118 -31.82 8.28 3.99
N SER A 119 -31.35 7.06 3.65
CA SER A 119 -32.24 6.03 3.11
C SER A 119 -33.10 5.42 4.22
N SER A 120 -34.39 5.21 3.92
CA SER A 120 -35.40 4.65 4.83
C SER A 120 -35.10 3.23 5.32
N GLY A 121 -34.18 2.52 4.65
CA GLY A 121 -33.77 1.14 4.97
C GLY A 121 -32.36 1.04 5.55
N LEU A 122 -32.06 1.76 6.62
CA LEU A 122 -30.72 1.79 7.24
C LEU A 122 -30.38 0.44 7.92
N LYS A 123 -30.04 -0.58 7.14
CA LYS A 123 -29.55 -1.90 7.59
C LYS A 123 -28.05 -1.86 7.94
N SER A 124 -27.62 -0.85 8.70
CA SER A 124 -26.25 -0.77 9.22
C SER A 124 -26.17 -1.59 10.50
N GLU A 125 -25.35 -2.65 10.54
CA GLU A 125 -25.09 -3.47 11.75
C GLU A 125 -24.68 -2.62 12.97
N TYR A 126 -24.14 -1.43 12.77
CA TYR A 126 -23.58 -0.56 13.81
C TYR A 126 -24.31 0.79 13.96
N GLY A 127 -25.48 0.94 13.32
CA GLY A 127 -26.36 2.11 13.45
C GLY A 127 -25.86 3.37 12.73
N LYS A 128 -26.40 4.54 13.13
CA LYS A 128 -26.14 5.86 12.50
C LYS A 128 -24.80 6.47 12.93
N THR A 129 -24.37 6.26 14.17
CA THR A 129 -23.13 6.82 14.73
C THR A 129 -21.88 6.32 13.98
N SER A 130 -21.86 5.04 13.60
CA SER A 130 -20.75 4.48 12.81
C SER A 130 -20.68 5.09 11.41
N GLU A 131 -21.82 5.39 10.79
CA GLU A 131 -21.86 6.01 9.46
C GLU A 131 -21.42 7.48 9.52
N PHE A 132 -21.75 8.20 10.60
CA PHE A 132 -21.25 9.56 10.85
C PHE A 132 -19.71 9.58 11.00
N LEU A 133 -19.15 8.68 11.81
CA LEU A 133 -17.69 8.57 11.98
C LEU A 133 -16.99 8.23 10.65
N ARG A 134 -17.58 7.34 9.84
CA ARG A 134 -17.08 7.03 8.50
C ARG A 134 -17.10 8.25 7.60
N LEU A 135 -18.19 9.02 7.61
CA LEU A 135 -18.29 10.26 6.83
C LEU A 135 -17.25 11.28 7.27
N TYR A 136 -17.11 11.52 8.58
CA TYR A 136 -16.11 12.44 9.14
C TYR A 136 -14.70 12.06 8.70
N THR A 137 -14.33 10.79 8.85
CA THR A 137 -13.00 10.28 8.45
C THR A 137 -12.75 10.48 6.96
N LEU A 138 -13.79 10.26 6.14
CA LEU A 138 -13.72 10.43 4.70
C LEU A 138 -13.55 11.91 4.30
N ILE A 139 -14.26 12.83 4.97
CA ILE A 139 -14.12 14.28 4.76
C ILE A 139 -12.70 14.73 5.10
N VAL A 140 -12.17 14.32 6.26
CA VAL A 140 -10.80 14.66 6.68
C VAL A 140 -9.78 14.14 5.68
N TYR A 141 -9.95 12.90 5.21
CA TYR A 141 -9.09 12.31 4.19
C TYR A 141 -9.11 13.12 2.88
N TYR A 142 -10.29 13.46 2.35
CA TYR A 142 -10.37 14.25 1.10
C TYR A 142 -9.81 15.65 1.26
N PHE A 143 -10.06 16.30 2.40
CA PHE A 143 -9.46 17.60 2.70
C PHE A 143 -7.94 17.52 2.68
N ALA A 144 -7.34 16.54 3.37
CA ALA A 144 -5.90 16.34 3.39
C ALA A 144 -5.35 16.03 1.99
N LEU A 145 -6.04 15.18 1.22
CA LEU A 145 -5.66 14.82 -0.14
C LEU A 145 -5.64 16.05 -1.07
N VAL A 146 -6.73 16.82 -1.11
CA VAL A 146 -6.83 18.04 -1.92
C VAL A 146 -5.77 19.05 -1.50
N TRP A 147 -5.57 19.24 -0.19
CA TRP A 147 -4.55 20.15 0.32
C TRP A 147 -3.14 19.74 -0.14
N LEU A 148 -2.80 18.45 -0.09
CA LEU A 148 -1.51 17.94 -0.56
C LEU A 148 -1.32 18.14 -2.06
N LEU A 149 -2.36 17.94 -2.86
CA LEU A 149 -2.32 18.17 -4.31
C LEU A 149 -2.04 19.64 -4.63
N ILE A 150 -2.73 20.57 -3.97
CA ILE A 150 -2.48 22.02 -4.13
C ILE A 150 -1.05 22.38 -3.67
N ASN A 151 -0.52 21.69 -2.66
CA ASN A 151 0.79 21.95 -2.08
C ASN A 151 1.90 20.99 -2.56
N ILE A 152 1.76 20.38 -3.74
CA ILE A 152 2.64 19.28 -4.20
C ILE A 152 4.14 19.63 -4.14
N LYS A 153 4.52 20.88 -4.47
CA LYS A 153 5.91 21.36 -4.38
C LYS A 153 6.46 21.27 -2.96
N SER A 154 5.64 21.58 -1.94
CA SER A 154 6.03 21.46 -0.54
C SER A 154 6.08 20.00 -0.08
N VAL A 155 5.19 19.16 -0.59
CA VAL A 155 5.19 17.72 -0.30
C VAL A 155 6.50 17.08 -0.78
N VAL A 156 6.90 17.33 -2.02
CA VAL A 156 8.16 16.79 -2.58
C VAL A 156 9.37 17.23 -1.76
N ARG A 157 9.45 18.51 -1.39
CA ARG A 157 10.54 19.02 -0.52
C ARG A 157 10.52 18.38 0.86
N THR A 158 9.33 18.21 1.44
CA THR A 158 9.15 17.56 2.74
C THR A 158 9.66 16.13 2.69
N ILE A 159 9.23 15.35 1.69
CA ILE A 159 9.71 13.97 1.48
C ILE A 159 11.22 13.96 1.32
N GLY A 160 11.80 14.89 0.56
CA GLY A 160 13.25 15.04 0.40
C GLY A 160 13.99 15.19 1.73
N ALA A 161 13.43 15.99 2.66
CA ALA A 161 14.00 16.28 3.97
C ALA A 161 13.81 15.16 5.02
N LEU A 162 12.96 14.16 4.76
CA LEU A 162 12.74 13.06 5.70
C LEU A 162 13.95 12.12 5.79
N GLY A 163 14.14 11.53 6.98
CA GLY A 163 15.14 10.48 7.19
C GLY A 163 14.79 9.19 6.44
N PHE A 164 15.78 8.31 6.26
CA PHE A 164 15.62 7.05 5.53
C PHE A 164 14.47 6.19 6.08
N GLN A 165 14.39 6.01 7.40
CA GLN A 165 13.35 5.22 8.05
C GLN A 165 11.94 5.75 7.76
N GLN A 166 11.75 7.08 7.81
CA GLN A 166 10.47 7.72 7.53
C GLN A 166 10.08 7.54 6.05
N LYS A 167 11.04 7.70 5.12
CA LYS A 167 10.83 7.43 3.70
C LYS A 167 10.43 5.98 3.45
N ALA A 168 11.06 5.03 4.12
CA ALA A 168 10.74 3.61 4.02
C ALA A 168 9.30 3.31 4.47
N ILE A 169 8.85 3.91 5.59
CA ILE A 169 7.46 3.78 6.06
C ILE A 169 6.47 4.38 5.05
N LEU A 170 6.76 5.56 4.51
CA LEU A 170 5.89 6.19 3.50
C LEU A 170 5.81 5.34 2.23
N LEU A 171 6.95 4.80 1.78
CA LEU A 171 6.99 3.90 0.62
C LEU A 171 6.20 2.61 0.88
N TRP A 172 6.33 2.04 2.09
CA TRP A 172 5.57 0.86 2.49
C TRP A 172 4.07 1.13 2.44
N LEU A 173 3.59 2.25 3.02
CA LEU A 173 2.18 2.62 2.94
C LEU A 173 1.72 2.89 1.50
N PHE A 174 2.58 3.50 0.68
CA PHE A 174 2.29 3.80 -0.72
C PHE A 174 2.16 2.52 -1.57
N ALA A 175 2.94 1.47 -1.28
CA ALA A 175 2.89 0.20 -2.01
C ALA A 175 1.50 -0.47 -1.98
N PHE A 176 0.66 -0.12 -1.00
CA PHE A 176 -0.72 -0.61 -0.93
C PHE A 176 -1.59 -0.10 -2.07
N LEU A 177 -1.28 1.09 -2.60
CA LEU A 177 -2.04 1.68 -3.70
C LEU A 177 -2.06 0.76 -4.93
N PRO A 178 -0.93 0.41 -5.57
CA PRO A 178 -0.95 -0.43 -6.77
C PRO A 178 -1.45 -1.85 -6.47
N ILE A 179 -1.10 -2.39 -5.31
CA ILE A 179 -1.47 -3.75 -4.92
C ILE A 179 -2.99 -3.90 -4.78
N TYR A 180 -3.64 -3.03 -3.99
CA TYR A 180 -5.07 -3.15 -3.72
C TYR A 180 -5.96 -2.49 -4.77
N SER A 181 -5.48 -1.46 -5.48
CA SER A 181 -6.22 -0.87 -6.59
C SER A 181 -6.42 -1.89 -7.71
N ILE A 182 -5.37 -2.59 -8.12
CA ILE A 182 -5.44 -3.60 -9.19
C ILE A 182 -6.21 -4.83 -8.71
N ALA A 183 -5.87 -5.37 -7.52
CA ALA A 183 -6.50 -6.60 -7.02
C ALA A 183 -8.01 -6.47 -6.77
N HIS A 184 -8.51 -5.25 -6.51
CA HIS A 184 -9.91 -4.98 -6.23
C HIS A 184 -10.56 -3.99 -7.20
N PHE A 185 -9.93 -3.69 -8.33
CA PHE A 185 -10.47 -2.79 -9.36
C PHE A 185 -10.86 -1.41 -8.83
N GLY A 186 -10.13 -0.92 -7.84
CA GLY A 186 -10.42 0.30 -7.08
C GLY A 186 -11.66 0.26 -6.18
N GLY A 187 -12.55 -0.72 -6.37
CA GLY A 187 -13.71 -1.02 -5.53
C GLY A 187 -13.35 -1.88 -4.32
N SER A 188 -12.39 -1.43 -3.52
CA SER A 188 -12.00 -2.10 -2.27
C SER A 188 -12.78 -1.56 -1.07
N HIS A 189 -13.05 -2.42 -0.09
CA HIS A 189 -13.63 -2.01 1.20
C HIS A 189 -12.75 -0.96 1.87
N GLN A 190 -13.37 -0.03 2.63
CA GLN A 190 -12.68 1.07 3.32
C GLN A 190 -11.48 0.60 4.18
N ARG A 191 -11.56 -0.59 4.78
CA ARG A 191 -10.49 -1.21 5.57
C ARG A 191 -9.19 -1.43 4.76
N LEU A 192 -9.31 -1.73 3.47
CA LEU A 192 -8.18 -1.96 2.58
C LEU A 192 -7.53 -0.64 2.09
N LYS A 193 -8.19 0.50 2.37
CA LYS A 193 -7.72 1.85 2.03
C LYS A 193 -7.01 2.54 3.20
N LEU A 194 -7.16 2.02 4.42
CA LEU A 194 -6.57 2.59 5.63
C LEU A 194 -5.07 2.89 5.50
N PRO A 195 -4.22 2.00 4.94
CA PRO A 195 -2.79 2.30 4.80
C PRO A 195 -2.52 3.51 3.91
N PHE A 196 -3.26 3.66 2.81
CA PHE A 196 -3.16 4.83 1.94
C PHE A 196 -3.74 6.09 2.59
N GLN A 197 -4.83 5.97 3.36
CA GLN A 197 -5.39 7.10 4.12
C GLN A 197 -4.41 7.60 5.20
N LEU A 198 -3.72 6.67 5.86
CA LEU A 198 -2.65 6.99 6.82
C LEU A 198 -1.47 7.68 6.12
N LEU A 199 -1.06 7.21 4.94
CA LEU A 199 -0.03 7.88 4.14
C LEU A 199 -0.38 9.36 3.90
N VAL A 200 -1.60 9.61 3.43
CA VAL A 200 -2.10 10.96 3.14
C VAL A 200 -2.09 11.83 4.42
N LEU A 201 -2.56 11.31 5.54
CA LEU A 201 -2.56 12.04 6.81
C LEU A 201 -1.15 12.35 7.33
N ILE A 202 -0.24 11.38 7.28
CA ILE A 202 1.15 11.56 7.71
C ILE A 202 1.85 12.61 6.84
N LEU A 203 1.68 12.53 5.51
CA LEU A 203 2.22 13.53 4.59
C LEU A 203 1.65 14.92 4.85
N PHE A 204 0.35 15.04 5.14
CA PHE A 204 -0.28 16.30 5.49
C PHE A 204 0.35 16.92 6.75
N ILE A 205 0.49 16.14 7.82
CA ILE A 205 1.08 16.59 9.09
C ILE A 205 2.54 17.02 8.89
N TYR A 206 3.36 16.20 8.25
CA TYR A 206 4.76 16.53 8.01
C TYR A 206 4.93 17.77 7.14
N THR A 207 4.16 17.88 6.05
CA THR A 207 4.25 19.03 5.14
C THR A 207 3.81 20.32 5.82
N ARG A 208 2.76 20.27 6.66
CA ARG A 208 2.32 21.43 7.44
C ARG A 208 3.37 21.86 8.46
N LYS A 209 3.98 20.90 9.19
CA LYS A 209 5.06 21.18 10.15
C LYS A 209 6.27 21.79 9.45
N PHE A 210 6.66 21.26 8.29
CA PHE A 210 7.75 21.79 7.48
C PHE A 210 7.48 23.23 7.01
N LYS A 211 6.28 23.53 6.49
CA LYS A 211 5.90 24.90 6.10
C LYS A 211 5.90 25.87 7.30
N LYS A 212 5.48 25.43 8.49
CA LYS A 212 5.50 26.26 9.71
C LYS A 212 6.93 26.58 10.14
N ASN A 213 7.80 25.57 10.21
CA ASN A 213 9.19 25.75 10.61
C ASN A 213 9.93 26.69 9.65
N LYS A 214 9.68 26.59 8.34
CA LYS A 214 10.29 27.49 7.35
C LYS A 214 9.85 28.95 7.53
N ARG A 215 8.58 29.20 7.84
CA ARG A 215 8.06 30.55 8.10
C ARG A 215 8.63 31.18 9.37
N ASN A 216 9.01 30.38 10.36
CA ASN A 216 9.62 30.90 11.60
C ASN A 216 11.12 31.21 11.44
N LEU A 217 11.73 30.79 10.33
CA LEU A 217 13.16 30.99 10.01
C LEU A 217 13.38 32.13 9.00
N THR A 218 12.31 32.73 8.50
CA THR A 218 12.29 33.88 7.57
C THR A 218 11.64 35.05 8.26
#